data_AF-A0A1G0SSZ8-F1
#
_entry.id   AF-A0A1G0SSZ8-F1
#
_cell.length_a   1.000
_cell.length_b   1.000
_cell.length_c   1.000
_cell.angle_alpha   90.00
_cell.angle_beta   90.00
_cell.angle_gamma   90.00
#
_symmetry.space_group_name_H-M   'P 1'
#
loop_
_entity.id
_entity.type
_entity.pdbx_description
1 polymer ?
#
loop_
_entity_poly.entity_id
_entity_poly.type
_entity_poly.pdbx_seq_one_letter_code
_entity_poly.pdbx_strand_id
1 'polypeptide(L)'
;MDRAVVERALRLISEKDMADSNCALSTTMAHGTMSDSMADSSMMLHMDQYHATAGTFIWNDDSTLCTFRPDSMMASKIQYMIHLGRELTQVLQSRMGSMAMMGGHGIGAMADDMMFHFSTLDTTQQGGGHFGHH
;
A
#
# COMPACT_ATOMS: atom_id res chain seq x y z
N MET A 1 -1.22 5.84 -19.18
CA MET A 1 -1.69 4.91 -18.12
C MET A 1 -3.20 5.09 -18.03
N ASP A 2 -3.98 4.05 -17.76
CA ASP A 2 -5.41 4.26 -17.46
C ASP A 2 -5.52 4.80 -16.03
N ARG A 3 -5.98 6.05 -15.88
CA ARG A 3 -6.07 6.73 -14.58
C ARG A 3 -7.08 6.03 -13.67
N ALA A 4 -8.21 5.62 -14.22
CA ALA A 4 -9.29 5.01 -13.46
C ALA A 4 -8.85 3.67 -12.86
N VAL A 5 -8.03 2.90 -13.58
CA VAL A 5 -7.45 1.65 -13.08
C VAL A 5 -6.54 1.90 -11.89
N VAL A 6 -5.61 2.87 -11.99
CA VAL A 6 -4.69 3.19 -10.90
C VAL A 6 -5.45 3.66 -9.65
N GLU A 7 -6.40 4.57 -9.82
CA GLU A 7 -7.19 5.13 -8.73
C GLU A 7 -8.09 4.09 -8.05
N ARG A 8 -8.53 3.07 -8.80
CA ARG A 8 -9.34 1.95 -8.26
C ARG A 8 -8.50 0.85 -7.62
N ALA A 9 -7.30 0.58 -8.13
CA ALA A 9 -6.55 -0.61 -7.76
C ALA A 9 -5.31 -0.33 -6.89
N LEU A 10 -4.94 0.94 -6.66
CA LEU A 10 -3.94 1.30 -5.66
C LEU A 10 -4.62 1.61 -4.32
N ARG A 11 -4.21 0.92 -3.26
CA ARG A 11 -4.69 1.12 -1.90
C ARG A 11 -3.52 1.30 -0.94
N LEU A 12 -3.64 2.25 -0.01
CA LEU A 12 -2.76 2.41 1.13
C LEU A 12 -3.54 2.02 2.38
N ILE A 13 -3.03 1.12 3.20
CA ILE A 13 -3.71 0.63 4.41
C ILE A 13 -2.74 0.76 5.58
N SER A 14 -3.22 1.26 6.72
CA SER A 14 -2.43 1.37 7.94
C SER A 14 -2.77 0.24 8.90
N GLU A 15 -1.76 -0.33 9.58
CA GLU A 15 -1.96 -1.35 10.61
C GLU A 15 -2.85 -0.84 11.75
N LYS A 16 -2.78 0.46 12.04
CA LYS A 16 -3.66 1.10 13.02
C LYS A 16 -5.13 0.97 12.62
N ASP A 17 -5.45 1.27 11.36
CA ASP A 17 -6.84 1.28 10.90
C ASP A 17 -7.38 -0.15 10.73
N MET A 18 -6.51 -1.14 10.53
CA MET A 18 -6.89 -2.56 10.59
C MET A 18 -7.43 -2.97 11.96
N ALA A 19 -7.04 -2.32 13.04
CA ALA A 19 -7.55 -2.61 14.38
C ALA A 19 -8.89 -1.91 14.69
N ASP A 20 -9.49 -1.18 13.74
CA ASP A 20 -10.72 -0.43 14.01
C ASP A 20 -11.92 -1.35 14.28
N SER A 21 -12.45 -1.22 15.50
CA SER A 21 -13.66 -1.86 16.02
C SER A 21 -14.96 -1.51 15.28
N ASN A 22 -14.96 -0.48 14.42
CA ASN A 22 -16.15 -0.08 13.64
C ASN A 22 -16.34 -0.92 12.36
N CYS A 23 -15.41 -1.80 12.03
CA CYS A 23 -15.62 -2.74 10.94
C CYS A 23 -16.65 -3.80 11.36
N ALA A 24 -17.77 -3.89 10.65
CA ALA A 24 -18.87 -4.84 10.92
C ALA A 24 -18.43 -6.32 10.94
N LEU A 25 -17.27 -6.62 10.35
CA LEU A 25 -16.67 -7.95 10.31
C LEU A 25 -15.61 -8.17 11.41
N SER A 26 -15.10 -7.11 12.05
CA SER A 26 -14.09 -7.17 13.13
C SER A 26 -14.55 -7.99 14.35
N THR A 27 -15.86 -8.03 14.63
CA THR A 27 -16.42 -8.86 15.71
C THR A 27 -16.43 -10.37 15.40
N THR A 28 -16.25 -10.75 14.13
CA THR A 28 -16.31 -12.13 13.64
C THR A 28 -14.98 -12.61 13.03
N MET A 29 -14.12 -11.70 12.59
CA MET A 29 -12.80 -11.97 12.02
C MET A 29 -11.76 -11.17 12.78
N ALA A 30 -10.88 -11.86 13.51
CA ALA A 30 -9.69 -11.22 14.03
C ALA A 30 -8.80 -10.86 12.82
N HIS A 31 -8.59 -9.57 12.57
CA HIS A 31 -7.79 -9.08 11.43
C HIS A 31 -6.30 -9.49 11.50
N GLY A 32 -5.86 -10.07 12.62
CA GLY A 32 -4.49 -10.54 12.81
C GLY A 32 -3.48 -9.40 12.73
N THR A 33 -2.25 -9.75 12.35
CA THR A 33 -1.21 -8.78 11.99
C THR A 33 -1.34 -8.36 10.52
N MET A 34 -0.67 -7.27 10.13
CA MET A 34 -0.57 -6.88 8.71
C MET A 34 -0.03 -8.02 7.84
N SER A 35 0.95 -8.78 8.34
CA SER A 35 1.49 -9.95 7.65
C SER A 35 0.47 -11.08 7.44
N ASP A 36 -0.41 -11.30 8.42
CA ASP A 36 -1.48 -12.32 8.30
C ASP A 36 -2.49 -11.91 7.22
N SER A 37 -2.85 -10.63 7.19
CA SER A 37 -3.73 -10.08 6.16
C SER A 37 -3.10 -10.23 4.77
N MET A 38 -1.82 -9.89 4.61
CA MET A 38 -1.10 -10.04 3.33
C MET A 38 -1.02 -11.49 2.84
N ALA A 39 -1.03 -12.47 3.75
CA ALA A 39 -0.98 -13.89 3.37
C ALA A 39 -2.34 -14.44 2.93
N ASP A 40 -3.45 -13.74 3.21
CA ASP A 40 -4.81 -14.17 2.92
C ASP A 40 -5.51 -13.20 1.94
N SER A 41 -5.71 -13.65 0.71
CA SER A 41 -6.35 -12.84 -0.34
C SER A 41 -7.77 -12.36 0.01
N SER A 42 -8.51 -13.11 0.83
CA SER A 42 -9.84 -12.71 1.28
C SER A 42 -9.79 -11.62 2.36
N MET A 43 -8.80 -11.68 3.25
CA MET A 43 -8.52 -10.60 4.20
C MET A 43 -8.03 -9.36 3.48
N MET A 44 -7.15 -9.50 2.48
CA MET A 44 -6.70 -8.36 1.67
C MET A 44 -7.85 -7.64 0.98
N LEU A 45 -8.77 -8.37 0.35
CA LEU A 45 -9.95 -7.77 -0.26
C LEU A 45 -10.82 -7.03 0.75
N HIS A 46 -10.93 -7.56 1.97
CA HIS A 46 -11.63 -6.90 3.07
C HIS A 46 -10.92 -5.61 3.50
N MET A 47 -9.60 -5.65 3.72
CA MET A 47 -8.80 -4.48 4.09
C MET A 47 -8.89 -3.37 3.04
N ASP A 48 -8.83 -3.73 1.76
CA ASP A 48 -8.99 -2.78 0.66
C ASP A 48 -10.32 -2.04 0.65
N GLN A 49 -11.40 -2.74 1.02
CA GLN A 49 -12.75 -2.20 0.95
C GLN A 49 -13.09 -1.33 2.16
N TYR A 50 -12.62 -1.70 3.34
CA TYR A 50 -13.06 -1.10 4.60
C TYR A 50 -11.99 -0.29 5.33
N HIS A 51 -10.70 -0.54 5.04
CA HIS A 51 -9.57 0.03 5.77
C HIS A 51 -8.59 0.79 4.86
N ALA A 52 -8.97 1.06 3.61
CA ALA A 52 -8.19 1.90 2.73
C ALA A 52 -8.14 3.35 3.25
N THR A 53 -6.92 3.89 3.29
CA THR A 53 -6.65 5.28 3.67
C THR A 53 -7.28 6.21 2.62
N ALA A 54 -8.14 7.12 3.07
CA ALA A 54 -8.68 8.17 2.21
C ALA A 54 -7.56 9.10 1.70
N GLY A 55 -7.65 9.49 0.43
CA GLY A 55 -6.64 10.32 -0.21
C GLY A 55 -7.03 10.75 -1.61
N THR A 56 -6.21 11.62 -2.17
CA THR A 56 -6.37 12.17 -3.51
C THR A 56 -5.26 11.69 -4.43
N PHE A 57 -5.62 11.30 -5.67
CA PHE A 57 -4.67 11.02 -6.73
C PHE A 57 -4.43 12.28 -7.57
N ILE A 58 -3.16 12.66 -7.70
CA ILE A 58 -2.72 13.83 -8.44
C ILE A 58 -1.87 13.35 -9.61
N TRP A 59 -2.29 13.70 -10.81
CA TRP A 59 -1.61 13.37 -12.06
C TRP A 59 -0.90 14.58 -12.63
N ASN A 60 0.26 14.36 -13.24
CA ASN A 60 0.87 15.37 -14.09
C ASN A 60 0.15 15.48 -15.45
N ASP A 61 0.43 16.54 -16.19
CA ASP A 61 -0.28 16.89 -17.43
C ASP A 61 -0.21 15.78 -18.49
N ASP A 62 0.94 15.10 -18.60
CA ASP A 62 1.15 14.02 -19.57
C ASP A 62 0.66 12.64 -19.09
N SER A 63 0.11 12.53 -17.87
CA SER A 63 -0.42 11.30 -17.28
C SER A 63 0.61 10.17 -17.13
N THR A 64 1.89 10.51 -16.99
CA THR A 64 2.97 9.53 -16.77
C THR A 64 3.34 9.37 -15.30
N LEU A 65 3.07 10.38 -14.47
CA LEU A 65 3.32 10.38 -13.03
C LEU A 65 2.00 10.51 -12.26
N CYS A 66 1.78 9.62 -11.31
CA CYS A 66 0.69 9.70 -10.34
C CYS A 66 1.27 9.80 -8.94
N THR A 67 0.76 10.74 -8.14
CA THR A 67 1.04 10.84 -6.71
C THR A 67 -0.25 10.62 -5.93
N PHE A 68 -0.26 9.59 -5.09
CA PHE A 68 -1.29 9.43 -4.07
C PHE A 68 -0.93 10.25 -2.83
N ARG A 69 -1.84 11.12 -2.39
CA ARG A 69 -1.69 11.92 -1.19
C ARG A 69 -2.80 11.58 -0.19
N PRO A 70 -2.49 10.96 0.97
CA PRO A 70 -3.47 10.77 2.04
C PRO A 70 -4.10 12.11 2.46
N ASP A 71 -5.39 12.10 2.78
CA ASP A 71 -6.12 13.31 3.20
C ASP A 71 -5.71 13.77 4.61
N SER A 72 -5.15 12.86 5.41
CA SER A 72 -4.64 13.11 6.76
C SER A 72 -3.17 12.75 6.87
N MET A 73 -2.46 13.36 7.83
CA MET A 73 -1.07 13.01 8.11
C MET A 73 -0.95 11.54 8.50
N MET A 74 0.08 10.88 7.97
CA MET A 74 0.43 9.52 8.37
C MET A 74 0.87 9.51 9.83
N ALA A 75 0.29 8.61 10.62
CA ALA A 75 0.72 8.34 11.99
C ALA A 75 2.16 7.79 12.00
N SER A 76 2.95 8.20 12.99
CA SER A 76 4.32 7.73 13.21
C SER A 76 4.35 6.37 13.94
N LYS A 77 5.42 5.60 13.73
CA LYS A 77 5.61 4.25 14.31
C LYS A 77 4.49 3.26 13.95
N ILE A 78 3.86 3.47 12.80
CA ILE A 78 2.83 2.60 12.24
C ILE A 78 3.36 1.92 10.97
N GLN A 79 3.01 0.65 10.80
CA GLN A 79 3.20 -0.09 9.56
C GLN A 79 2.12 0.28 8.55
N TYR A 80 2.53 0.48 7.32
CA TYR A 80 1.66 0.72 6.18
C TYR A 80 1.92 -0.31 5.10
N MET A 81 0.86 -0.65 4.40
CA MET A 81 0.88 -1.50 3.22
C MET A 81 0.37 -0.72 2.02
N ILE A 82 1.09 -0.83 0.90
CA ILE A 82 0.62 -0.45 -0.42
C ILE A 82 0.21 -1.73 -1.13
N HIS A 83 -1.07 -1.81 -1.45
CA HIS A 83 -1.62 -2.90 -2.23
C HIS A 83 -1.94 -2.42 -3.65
N LEU A 84 -1.40 -3.13 -4.64
CA LEU A 84 -1.71 -2.98 -6.05
C LEU A 84 -2.52 -4.20 -6.48
N GLY A 85 -3.83 -3.99 -6.62
CA GLY A 85 -4.73 -5.04 -7.04
C GLY A 85 -4.48 -5.51 -8.48
N ARG A 86 -4.99 -6.70 -8.78
CA ARG A 86 -4.87 -7.45 -10.04
C ARG A 86 -4.87 -6.59 -11.28
N GLU A 87 -5.86 -5.71 -11.42
CA GLU A 87 -6.05 -4.92 -12.63
C GLU A 87 -4.83 -4.02 -12.92
N LEU A 88 -4.31 -3.34 -11.89
CA LEU A 88 -3.12 -2.50 -12.03
C LEU A 88 -1.87 -3.35 -12.25
N THR A 89 -1.74 -4.47 -11.53
CA THR A 89 -0.63 -5.40 -11.70
C THR A 89 -0.56 -5.95 -13.13
N GLN A 90 -1.69 -6.33 -13.72
CA GLN A 90 -1.78 -6.78 -15.10
C GLN A 90 -1.39 -5.69 -16.11
N VAL A 91 -1.84 -4.44 -15.87
CA VAL A 91 -1.42 -3.29 -16.69
C VAL A 91 0.09 -3.08 -16.61
N LEU A 92 0.68 -3.16 -15.42
CA LEU A 92 2.12 -3.02 -15.22
C LEU A 92 2.90 -4.16 -15.89
N GLN A 93 2.45 -5.41 -15.76
CA GLN A 93 3.05 -6.58 -16.41
C GLN A 93 3.02 -6.46 -17.94
N SER A 94 1.90 -6.01 -18.52
CA SER A 94 1.76 -5.82 -19.98
C SER A 94 2.71 -4.75 -20.54
N ARG A 95 3.09 -3.77 -19.72
CA ARG A 95 3.94 -2.64 -20.12
C ARG A 95 5.43 -2.88 -19.88
N MET A 96 5.79 -3.57 -18.80
CA MET A 96 7.20 -3.80 -18.43
C MET A 96 7.78 -5.10 -19.01
N GLY A 97 6.93 -5.97 -19.56
CA GLY A 97 7.33 -7.30 -20.02
C GLY A 97 7.60 -8.25 -18.85
N SER A 98 7.30 -9.54 -19.03
CA SER A 98 7.38 -10.57 -17.99
C SER A 98 8.76 -10.76 -17.34
N MET A 99 9.83 -10.25 -17.95
CA MET A 99 11.22 -10.45 -17.49
C MET A 99 11.67 -9.46 -16.40
N ALA A 100 11.03 -8.30 -16.25
CA ALA A 100 11.45 -7.26 -15.29
C ALA A 100 11.08 -7.58 -13.82
N MET A 101 10.16 -8.53 -13.60
CA MET A 101 9.58 -8.80 -12.26
C MET A 101 10.15 -10.05 -11.57
N MET A 102 11.09 -10.77 -12.21
CA MET A 102 11.69 -12.00 -11.68
C MET A 102 12.92 -11.75 -10.77
N GLY A 103 13.32 -10.50 -10.55
CA GLY A 103 14.58 -10.14 -9.88
C GLY A 103 14.51 -9.88 -8.36
N GLY A 104 13.33 -9.89 -7.74
CA GLY A 104 13.16 -9.55 -6.32
C GLY A 104 12.87 -10.77 -5.45
N HIS A 105 13.89 -11.31 -4.78
CA HIS A 105 13.72 -12.29 -3.71
C HIS A 105 12.84 -11.70 -2.59
N GLY A 106 11.62 -12.22 -2.43
CA GLY A 106 10.74 -11.88 -1.31
C GLY A 106 9.24 -11.87 -1.61
N ILE A 107 8.81 -12.00 -2.87
CA ILE A 107 7.39 -11.94 -3.23
C ILE A 107 6.79 -13.34 -3.13
N GLY A 108 5.96 -13.56 -2.11
CA GLY A 108 4.99 -14.65 -2.12
C GLY A 108 4.12 -14.49 -3.36
N ALA A 109 4.32 -15.36 -4.35
CA ALA A 109 3.52 -15.44 -5.55
C ALA A 109 2.12 -15.99 -5.20
N MET A 110 1.31 -15.19 -4.52
CA MET A 110 -0.14 -15.35 -4.51
C MET A 110 -0.62 -14.57 -5.74
N ALA A 111 -0.88 -15.32 -6.81
CA ALA A 111 -1.06 -14.83 -8.17
C ALA A 111 -2.04 -13.64 -8.26
N ASP A 112 -1.56 -12.56 -8.89
CA ASP A 112 -2.25 -11.36 -9.41
C ASP A 112 -2.01 -10.04 -8.67
N ASP A 113 -1.77 -10.02 -7.37
CA ASP A 113 -1.62 -8.78 -6.61
C ASP A 113 -0.14 -8.47 -6.27
N MET A 114 0.21 -7.20 -6.15
CA MET A 114 1.52 -6.78 -5.62
C MET A 114 1.35 -6.01 -4.34
N MET A 115 2.10 -6.38 -3.31
CA MET A 115 2.06 -5.73 -2.01
C MET A 115 3.45 -5.25 -1.62
N PHE A 116 3.50 -4.03 -1.10
CA PHE A 116 4.67 -3.45 -0.48
C PHE A 116 4.30 -3.02 0.92
N HIS A 117 5.25 -3.08 1.84
CA HIS A 117 5.02 -2.59 3.20
C HIS A 117 6.22 -1.77 3.69
N PHE A 118 5.94 -0.82 4.56
CA PHE A 118 6.95 0.04 5.18
C PHE A 118 6.47 0.52 6.54
N SER A 119 7.42 0.94 7.38
CA SER A 119 7.12 1.54 8.68
C SER A 119 7.47 3.02 8.67
N THR A 120 6.62 3.84 9.27
CA THR A 120 6.93 5.25 9.51
C THR A 120 7.86 5.40 10.72
N LEU A 121 8.85 6.29 10.60
CA LEU A 121 9.77 6.61 11.70
C LEU A 121 9.19 7.70 12.62
N ASP A 122 9.83 7.91 13.76
CA ASP A 122 9.48 8.99 14.68
C ASP A 122 9.71 10.36 14.01
N THR A 123 8.67 11.19 13.97
CA THR A 123 8.75 12.55 13.41
C THR A 123 9.64 13.48 14.25
N THR A 124 10.04 13.07 15.45
CA THR A 124 10.98 13.83 16.30
C THR A 124 12.46 13.64 15.94
N GLN A 125 12.80 12.72 15.02
CA GLN A 125 14.19 12.47 14.59
C GLN A 125 14.60 13.13 13.27
N GLN A 126 13.72 13.87 12.58
CA GLN A 126 14.11 14.67 11.41
C GLN A 126 14.62 16.06 11.83
N GLY A 127 15.79 16.13 12.47
CA GLY A 127 16.33 17.42 12.91
C GLY A 127 17.79 17.44 13.33
N GLY A 128 18.62 16.46 12.95
CA GLY A 128 19.98 16.37 13.49
C GLY A 128 20.97 15.54 12.68
N GLY A 129 21.08 15.79 11.38
CA GLY A 129 22.15 15.24 10.55
C GLY A 129 23.15 16.32 10.14
N HIS A 130 23.93 16.83 11.10
CA HIS A 130 25.06 17.72 10.78
C HIS A 130 26.14 16.87 10.10
N PHE A 131 26.39 17.11 8.81
CA PHE A 131 27.54 16.55 8.10
C PHE A 131 28.82 17.10 8.76
N GLY A 132 29.43 16.29 9.62
CA GLY A 132 30.77 16.54 10.15
C GLY A 132 31.80 15.97 9.19
N HIS A 133 32.56 16.86 8.54
CA HIS A 133 33.86 16.55 7.97
C HIS A 133 34.80 16.05 9.07
N HIS A 134 35.57 15.00 8.80
CA HIS A 134 37.04 14.93 8.97
C HIS A 134 37.57 13.64 8.35
#